data_AF-A0A7C5E1I1-F1
#
_entry.id   AF-A0A7C5E1I1-F1
#
_cell.length_a   1.000
_cell.length_b   1.000
_cell.length_c   1.000
_cell.angle_alpha   90.00
_cell.angle_beta   90.00
_cell.angle_gamma   90.00
#
_symmetry.space_group_name_H-M   'P 1'
#
loop_
_entity.id
_entity.type
_entity.pdbx_description
1 polymer ?
#
loop_
_entity_poly.entity_id
_entity_poly.type
_entity_poly.pdbx_seq_one_letter_code
_entity_poly.pdbx_strand_id
1 'polypeptide(L)'
;FKGLEHRLEKVMTLKGVDFYNDSKATNVDATLKSIMSFDKKITLILGGRDKGGDFSRLKKEIKKRVKKIIVIGEAGETIIKALGKYAETEKAVSLKQAVERAFDLSKSGEAVLLAPACTSFDMFDNFEHRGKVFKDEVKNLSQKIKRAGT
;
A
#
# COMPACT_ATOMS: atom_id res chain seq x y z
N PHE A 1 -5.43 22.60 -6.43
CA PHE A 1 -5.16 22.13 -5.05
C PHE A 1 -4.13 21.01 -5.14
N LYS A 2 -2.90 21.19 -4.62
CA LYS A 2 -1.97 20.05 -4.42
C LYS A 2 -2.45 19.36 -3.14
N GLY A 3 -2.77 18.06 -3.21
CA GLY A 3 -3.20 17.29 -2.05
C GLY A 3 -2.18 17.37 -0.90
N LEU A 4 -2.62 17.08 0.32
CA LEU A 4 -1.73 17.04 1.48
C LEU A 4 -0.74 15.87 1.32
N GLU A 5 0.53 16.13 1.62
CA GLU A 5 1.58 15.10 1.55
C GLU A 5 1.21 13.89 2.43
N HIS A 6 1.45 12.68 1.91
CA HIS A 6 1.11 11.41 2.57
C HIS A 6 -0.40 11.20 2.85
N ARG A 7 -1.29 11.97 2.21
CA ARG A 7 -2.75 11.79 2.26
C ARG A 7 -3.31 11.58 0.86
N LEU A 8 -3.44 10.32 0.46
CA LEU A 8 -3.81 9.94 -0.92
C LEU A 8 -3.01 10.72 -1.99
N GLU A 9 -1.74 10.96 -1.72
CA GLU A 9 -0.83 11.71 -2.60
C GLU A 9 -0.49 10.85 -3.82
N LYS A 10 -0.90 11.28 -5.01
CA LYS A 10 -0.45 10.62 -6.25
C LYS A 10 1.04 10.86 -6.43
N VAL A 11 1.83 9.79 -6.39
CA VAL A 11 3.29 9.81 -6.53
C VAL A 11 3.69 9.91 -8.00
N MET A 12 3.33 8.89 -8.78
CA MET A 12 3.55 8.87 -10.24
C MET A 12 2.76 7.74 -10.90
N THR A 13 2.81 7.68 -12.24
CA THR A 13 2.26 6.59 -13.04
C THR A 13 3.40 5.85 -13.74
N LEU A 14 3.46 4.52 -13.62
CA LEU A 14 4.46 3.66 -14.26
C LEU A 14 3.74 2.66 -15.17
N LYS A 15 4.03 2.69 -16.49
CA LYS A 15 3.40 1.78 -17.48
C LYS A 15 1.86 1.66 -17.31
N GLY A 16 1.20 2.78 -17.00
CA GLY A 16 -0.26 2.86 -16.79
C GLY A 16 -0.75 2.48 -15.38
N VAL A 17 0.13 2.11 -14.45
CA VAL A 17 -0.20 1.84 -13.04
C VAL A 17 0.06 3.10 -12.22
N ASP A 18 -0.96 3.61 -11.52
CA ASP A 18 -0.81 4.76 -10.64
C ASP A 18 -0.33 4.36 -9.24
N PHE A 19 0.59 5.11 -8.64
CA PHE A 19 1.04 4.91 -7.26
C PHE A 19 0.52 6.03 -6.35
N TYR A 20 -0.11 5.66 -5.23
CA TYR A 20 -0.65 6.58 -4.23
C TYR A 20 -0.03 6.34 -2.86
N ASN A 21 0.43 7.42 -2.25
CA ASN A 21 1.00 7.46 -0.91
C ASN A 21 -0.02 7.99 0.08
N ASP A 22 -0.50 7.11 0.94
CA ASP A 22 -1.35 7.43 2.08
C ASP A 22 -0.74 6.89 3.38
N SER A 23 0.57 7.05 3.55
CA SER A 23 1.30 6.58 4.74
C SER A 23 0.71 7.10 6.06
N LYS A 24 -0.02 8.22 6.02
CA LYS A 24 -0.72 8.80 7.18
C LYS A 24 -1.97 8.02 7.61
N ALA A 25 -2.43 7.05 6.83
CA ALA A 25 -3.46 6.09 7.26
C ALA A 25 -2.90 5.07 8.25
N THR A 26 -2.64 5.54 9.47
CA THR A 26 -2.04 4.75 10.56
C THR A 26 -3.06 3.98 11.39
N ASN A 27 -4.33 3.95 10.95
CA ASN A 27 -5.41 3.18 11.57
C ASN A 27 -6.38 2.65 10.50
N VAL A 28 -7.18 1.65 10.89
CA VAL A 28 -8.13 0.93 10.01
C VAL A 28 -9.13 1.87 9.34
N ASP A 29 -9.68 2.85 10.06
CA ASP A 29 -10.69 3.78 9.53
C ASP A 29 -10.13 4.70 8.43
N ALA A 30 -8.88 5.15 8.59
CA ALA A 30 -8.20 5.93 7.58
C ALA A 30 -7.95 5.10 6.31
N THR A 31 -7.43 3.88 6.46
CA THR A 31 -7.23 2.97 5.33
C THR A 31 -8.54 2.65 4.61
N LEU A 32 -9.63 2.45 5.35
CA LEU A 32 -10.95 2.20 4.77
C LEU A 32 -11.39 3.36 3.86
N LYS A 33 -11.27 4.61 4.33
CA LYS A 33 -11.58 5.81 3.53
C LYS A 33 -10.72 5.88 2.27
N SER A 34 -9.45 5.51 2.39
CA SER A 34 -8.52 5.50 1.27
C SER A 34 -8.88 4.48 0.22
N ILE A 35 -9.24 3.25 0.60
CA ILE A 35 -9.74 2.23 -0.33
C ILE A 35 -11.02 2.71 -1.03
N MET A 36 -11.94 3.34 -0.30
CA MET A 36 -13.21 3.82 -0.85
C MET A 36 -13.07 4.97 -1.85
N SER A 37 -11.92 5.65 -1.87
CA SER A 37 -11.65 6.78 -2.77
C SER A 37 -11.28 6.37 -4.21
N PHE A 38 -11.24 5.06 -4.49
CA PHE A 38 -10.89 4.54 -5.81
C PHE A 38 -12.09 3.88 -6.50
N ASP A 39 -12.25 4.20 -7.79
CA ASP A 39 -13.20 3.54 -8.70
C ASP A 39 -12.53 2.44 -9.55
N LYS A 40 -11.21 2.28 -9.42
CA LYS A 40 -10.41 1.25 -10.10
C LYS A 40 -9.91 0.18 -9.13
N LYS A 41 -9.50 -0.97 -9.68
CA LYS A 41 -8.88 -2.03 -8.88
C LYS A 41 -7.54 -1.55 -8.33
N ILE A 42 -7.27 -1.93 -7.08
CA ILE A 42 -6.04 -1.55 -6.38
C ILE A 42 -5.28 -2.76 -5.85
N THR A 43 -3.95 -2.66 -5.87
CA THR A 43 -3.05 -3.50 -5.06
C THR A 43 -2.69 -2.72 -3.80
N LEU A 44 -3.03 -3.26 -2.64
CA LEU A 44 -2.97 -2.55 -1.36
C LEU A 44 -1.76 -3.01 -0.55
N ILE A 45 -0.95 -2.05 -0.07
CA ILE A 45 0.14 -2.30 0.88
C ILE A 45 -0.36 -1.97 2.30
N LEU A 46 -0.40 -2.99 3.15
CA LEU A 46 -0.82 -2.94 4.56
C LEU A 46 0.36 -3.25 5.49
N GLY A 47 0.22 -2.88 6.76
CA GLY A 47 1.09 -3.35 7.84
C GLY A 47 2.03 -2.29 8.43
N GLY A 48 2.89 -2.75 9.32
CA GLY A 48 3.59 -1.94 10.33
C GLY A 48 3.29 -2.46 11.74
N ARG A 49 3.44 -1.61 12.76
CA ARG A 49 3.10 -1.94 14.15
C ARG A 49 1.61 -1.73 14.44
N ASP A 50 0.93 -2.82 14.77
CA ASP A 50 -0.47 -2.83 15.21
C ASP A 50 -0.62 -2.23 16.63
N LYS A 51 -1.72 -1.53 16.86
CA LYS A 51 -2.13 -0.96 18.15
C LYS A 51 -3.53 -1.41 18.56
N GLY A 52 -3.94 -2.61 18.14
CA GLY A 52 -5.26 -3.19 18.42
C GLY A 52 -6.31 -2.88 17.37
N GLY A 53 -5.91 -2.76 16.10
CA GLY A 53 -6.83 -2.49 15.00
C GLY A 53 -7.70 -3.69 14.62
N ASP A 54 -9.01 -3.47 14.45
CA ASP A 54 -9.90 -4.49 13.89
C ASP A 54 -9.85 -4.49 12.35
N PHE A 55 -8.91 -5.23 11.78
CA PHE A 55 -8.74 -5.36 10.34
C PHE A 55 -9.93 -6.03 9.63
N SER A 56 -10.83 -6.71 10.36
CA SER A 56 -12.00 -7.35 9.76
C SER A 56 -12.95 -6.34 9.10
N ARG A 57 -12.93 -5.08 9.57
CA ARG A 57 -13.71 -3.96 9.01
C ARG A 57 -13.32 -3.63 7.56
N LEU A 58 -12.12 -4.00 7.12
CA LEU A 58 -11.66 -3.78 5.75
C LEU A 58 -12.26 -4.79 4.74
N LYS A 59 -12.76 -5.95 5.20
CA LYS A 59 -13.16 -7.08 4.33
C LYS A 59 -14.11 -6.70 3.21
N LYS A 60 -15.14 -5.90 3.53
CA LYS A 60 -16.19 -5.52 2.57
C LYS A 60 -15.61 -4.73 1.41
N GLU A 61 -14.76 -3.75 1.69
CA GLU A 61 -14.21 -2.85 0.68
C GLU A 61 -13.02 -3.49 -0.04
N ILE A 62 -12.25 -4.34 0.65
CA ILE A 62 -11.25 -5.23 0.05
C ILE A 62 -11.89 -6.09 -1.04
N LYS A 63 -12.97 -6.82 -0.74
CA LYS A 63 -13.65 -7.70 -1.72
C LYS A 63 -14.10 -6.95 -2.97
N LYS A 64 -14.48 -5.68 -2.83
CA LYS A 64 -14.96 -4.85 -3.94
C LYS A 64 -13.83 -4.28 -4.79
N ARG A 65 -12.79 -3.72 -4.17
CA ARG A 65 -11.81 -2.85 -4.85
C ARG A 65 -10.39 -3.39 -4.86
N VAL A 66 -10.03 -4.22 -3.90
CA VAL A 66 -8.65 -4.71 -3.74
C VAL A 66 -8.47 -6.01 -4.50
N LYS A 67 -7.46 -6.06 -5.37
CA LYS A 67 -7.11 -7.22 -6.19
C LYS A 67 -6.11 -8.13 -5.48
N LYS A 68 -5.10 -7.53 -4.86
CA LYS A 68 -4.04 -8.20 -4.08
C LYS A 68 -3.70 -7.34 -2.88
N ILE A 69 -3.27 -8.00 -1.80
CA ILE A 69 -2.75 -7.34 -0.61
C ILE A 69 -1.29 -7.75 -0.44
N ILE A 70 -0.44 -6.77 -0.12
CA ILE A 70 0.92 -7.01 0.32
C ILE A 70 1.03 -6.52 1.74
N VAL A 71 1.44 -7.41 2.65
CA VAL A 71 1.66 -7.05 4.05
C VAL A 71 3.15 -6.91 4.35
N ILE A 72 3.48 -5.89 5.14
CA ILE A 72 4.83 -5.65 5.66
C ILE A 72 4.78 -5.49 7.19
N GLY A 73 5.94 -5.63 7.84
CA GLY A 73 6.08 -5.33 9.26
C GLY A 73 5.44 -6.32 10.22
N GLU A 74 5.47 -5.97 11.51
CA GLU A 74 5.09 -6.84 12.64
C GLU A 74 3.65 -7.36 12.53
N ALA A 75 2.71 -6.52 12.07
CA ALA A 75 1.29 -6.84 11.97
C ALA A 75 0.93 -7.80 10.82
N GLY A 76 1.87 -8.18 9.95
CA GLY A 76 1.56 -8.91 8.72
C GLY A 76 0.79 -10.21 8.95
N GLU A 77 1.20 -11.02 9.95
CA GLU A 77 0.49 -12.25 10.34
C GLU A 77 -0.92 -11.98 10.90
N THR A 78 -1.06 -10.97 11.76
CA THR A 78 -2.36 -10.57 12.31
C THR A 78 -3.33 -10.16 11.21
N ILE A 79 -2.85 -9.37 10.23
CA ILE A 79 -3.65 -8.92 9.09
C ILE A 79 -4.07 -10.11 8.22
N ILE A 80 -3.14 -11.02 7.89
CA ILE A 80 -3.44 -12.23 7.12
C ILE A 80 -4.53 -13.05 7.81
N LYS A 81 -4.41 -13.30 9.11
CA LYS A 81 -5.41 -14.06 9.89
C LYS A 81 -6.75 -13.36 9.92
N ALA A 82 -6.77 -12.04 10.14
CA ALA A 82 -8.00 -11.27 10.22
C ALA A 82 -8.75 -11.22 8.89
N LEU A 83 -8.03 -11.09 7.77
CA LEU A 83 -8.60 -11.04 6.41
C LEU A 83 -8.91 -12.42 5.85
N GLY A 84 -8.20 -13.47 6.27
CA GLY A 84 -8.42 -14.85 5.87
C GLY A 84 -8.43 -15.02 4.34
N LYS A 85 -9.36 -15.86 3.84
CA LYS A 85 -9.49 -16.15 2.39
C LYS A 85 -10.15 -15.01 1.59
N TYR A 86 -10.50 -13.89 2.21
CA TYR A 86 -11.19 -12.78 1.53
C TYR A 86 -10.26 -11.90 0.71
N ALA A 87 -8.94 -12.04 0.89
CA ALA A 87 -7.94 -11.40 0.06
C ALA A 87 -6.74 -12.31 -0.15
N GLU A 88 -6.33 -12.43 -1.41
CA GLU A 88 -5.04 -13.01 -1.71
C GLU A 88 -3.95 -12.05 -1.22
N THR A 89 -3.22 -12.52 -0.22
CA THR A 89 -2.27 -11.73 0.55
C THR A 89 -0.89 -12.35 0.43
N GLU A 90 0.11 -11.57 0.07
CA GLU A 90 1.52 -11.98 0.12
C GLU A 90 2.30 -11.12 1.11
N LYS A 91 3.35 -11.69 1.69
CA LYS A 91 4.26 -10.96 2.58
C LYS A 91 5.40 -10.37 1.80
N ALA A 92 5.82 -9.17 2.19
CA ALA A 92 7.09 -8.58 1.79
C ALA A 92 7.92 -8.23 3.03
N VAL A 93 9.23 -8.46 2.95
CA VAL A 93 10.18 -8.19 4.05
C VAL A 93 10.62 -6.72 4.09
N SER A 94 10.32 -5.95 3.05
CA SER A 94 10.67 -4.54 2.95
C SER A 94 9.66 -3.77 2.09
N LEU A 95 9.63 -2.45 2.26
CA LEU A 95 8.80 -1.57 1.43
C LEU A 95 9.25 -1.56 -0.04
N LYS A 96 10.55 -1.70 -0.30
CA LYS A 96 11.10 -1.92 -1.65
C LYS A 96 10.48 -3.14 -2.31
N GLN A 97 10.55 -4.29 -1.65
CA GLN A 97 9.97 -5.53 -2.18
C GLN A 97 8.45 -5.36 -2.37
N ALA A 98 7.76 -4.73 -1.42
CA ALA A 98 6.33 -4.49 -1.53
C ALA A 98 5.97 -3.62 -2.75
N VAL A 99 6.74 -2.58 -3.04
CA VAL A 99 6.54 -1.72 -4.21
C VAL A 99 6.78 -2.48 -5.52
N GLU A 100 7.88 -3.23 -5.62
CA GLU A 100 8.19 -4.03 -6.82
C GLU A 100 7.11 -5.07 -7.09
N ARG A 101 6.72 -5.82 -6.05
CA ARG A 101 5.67 -6.83 -6.14
C ARG A 101 4.29 -6.24 -6.44
N ALA A 102 3.95 -5.11 -5.82
CA ALA A 102 2.67 -4.45 -6.08
C ALA A 102 2.57 -4.01 -7.54
N PHE A 103 3.69 -3.56 -8.12
CA PHE A 103 3.76 -3.23 -9.54
C PHE A 103 3.55 -4.45 -10.42
N ASP A 104 4.30 -5.54 -10.18
CA ASP A 104 4.24 -6.78 -10.99
C ASP A 104 2.83 -7.40 -11.00
N LEU A 105 2.09 -7.25 -9.89
CA LEU A 105 0.72 -7.76 -9.74
C LEU A 105 -0.34 -6.82 -10.32
N SER A 106 0.02 -5.58 -10.67
CA SER A 106 -0.90 -4.56 -11.16
C SER A 106 -0.90 -4.49 -12.69
N LYS A 107 -2.03 -4.10 -13.27
CA LYS A 107 -2.21 -3.91 -14.72
C LYS A 107 -2.38 -2.43 -15.06
N SER A 108 -2.10 -2.06 -16.31
CA SER A 108 -2.40 -0.72 -16.82
C SER A 108 -3.86 -0.34 -16.54
N GLY A 109 -4.09 0.86 -16.01
CA GLY A 109 -5.39 1.33 -15.55
C GLY A 109 -5.70 1.04 -14.07
N GLU A 110 -4.92 0.19 -13.39
CA GLU A 110 -5.04 -0.09 -11.95
C GLU A 110 -4.14 0.86 -11.12
N ALA A 111 -4.20 0.71 -9.79
CA ALA A 111 -3.36 1.50 -8.90
C ALA A 111 -2.71 0.66 -7.78
N VAL A 112 -1.55 1.12 -7.31
CA VAL A 112 -0.92 0.67 -6.06
C VAL A 112 -1.18 1.72 -4.98
N LEU A 113 -1.66 1.29 -3.82
CA LEU A 113 -1.96 2.16 -2.69
C LEU A 113 -1.17 1.72 -1.46
N LEU A 114 -0.35 2.62 -0.92
CA LEU A 114 0.16 2.49 0.45
C LEU A 114 -0.85 3.12 1.41
N ALA A 115 -1.61 2.30 2.15
CA ALA A 115 -2.54 2.75 3.20
C ALA A 115 -2.49 1.77 4.38
N PRO A 116 -1.48 1.88 5.26
CA PRO A 116 -0.94 0.77 6.05
C PRO A 116 -1.86 0.24 7.16
N ALA A 117 -2.85 1.01 7.62
CA ALA A 117 -3.71 0.72 8.77
C ALA A 117 -2.98 0.57 10.12
N CYS A 118 -1.65 0.65 10.12
CA CYS A 118 -0.77 0.49 11.26
C CYS A 118 0.19 1.68 11.40
N THR A 119 0.71 1.84 12.61
CA THR A 119 1.82 2.77 12.86
C THR A 119 3.11 2.26 12.23
N SER A 120 4.11 3.13 12.06
CA SER A 120 5.32 2.83 11.29
C SER A 120 6.54 2.40 12.12
N PHE A 121 6.44 2.48 13.45
CA PHE A 121 7.57 2.42 14.40
C PHE A 121 8.28 1.06 14.51
N ASP A 122 7.86 0.06 13.75
CA ASP A 122 8.55 -1.22 13.63
C ASP A 122 9.64 -1.19 12.55
N MET A 123 9.42 -0.44 11.47
CA MET A 123 10.31 -0.42 10.31
C MET A 123 10.84 0.99 9.97
N PHE A 124 10.25 2.05 10.54
CA PHE A 124 10.53 3.45 10.20
C PHE A 124 10.39 4.38 11.41
N ASP A 125 11.01 5.55 11.35
CA ASP A 125 10.99 6.53 12.45
C ASP A 125 9.62 7.16 12.68
N ASN A 126 8.85 7.36 11.61
CA ASN A 126 7.50 7.93 11.62
C ASN A 126 6.80 7.69 10.26
N PHE A 127 5.55 8.14 10.13
CA PHE A 127 4.77 7.90 8.92
C PHE A 127 5.30 8.73 7.74
N GLU A 128 5.90 9.89 7.99
CA GLU A 128 6.56 10.72 6.98
C GLU A 128 7.77 9.99 6.40
N HIS A 129 8.61 9.38 7.25
CA HIS A 129 9.75 8.56 6.82
C HIS A 129 9.27 7.38 5.97
N ARG A 130 8.28 6.60 6.43
CA ARG A 130 7.66 5.52 5.62
C ARG A 130 7.13 6.04 4.28
N GLY A 131 6.46 7.19 4.29
CA GLY A 131 5.90 7.83 3.10
C GLY A 131 6.96 8.31 2.13
N LYS A 132 8.10 8.80 2.63
CA LYS A 132 9.25 9.20 1.83
C LYS A 132 9.93 7.98 1.21
N VAL A 133 10.18 6.92 1.99
CA VAL A 133 10.76 5.66 1.49
C VAL A 133 9.88 5.08 0.39
N PHE A 134 8.54 5.09 0.54
CA PHE A 134 7.64 4.66 -0.53
C PHE A 134 7.87 5.45 -1.83
N LYS A 135 7.96 6.78 -1.76
CA LYS A 135 8.22 7.63 -2.93
C LYS A 135 9.58 7.32 -3.57
N ASP A 136 10.60 7.14 -2.74
CA ASP A 136 11.95 6.81 -3.20
C ASP A 136 11.98 5.44 -3.89
N GLU A 137 11.30 4.42 -3.35
CA GLU A 137 11.23 3.09 -3.97
C GLU A 137 10.42 3.08 -5.27
N VAL A 138 9.34 3.85 -5.35
CA VAL A 138 8.59 4.04 -6.61
C VAL A 138 9.47 4.72 -7.66
N LYS A 139 10.29 5.71 -7.27
CA LYS A 139 11.26 6.37 -8.16
C LYS A 139 12.36 5.40 -8.60
N ASN A 140 12.89 4.59 -7.70
CA ASN A 140 13.89 3.56 -8.01
C ASN A 140 13.37 2.54 -9.01
N LEU A 141 12.14 2.06 -8.80
CA LEU A 141 11.45 1.16 -9.72
C LEU A 141 11.28 1.80 -11.11
N SER A 142 10.91 3.08 -11.17
CA SER A 142 10.82 3.82 -12.44
C SER A 142 12.14 3.80 -13.21
N GLN A 143 13.28 4.03 -12.53
CA GLN A 143 14.59 3.99 -13.17
C GLN A 143 14.99 2.58 -13.62
N LYS A 144 14.67 1.56 -12.81
CA LYS A 144 14.90 0.15 -13.16
C LYS A 144 14.14 -0.23 -14.43
N ILE A 145 12.87 0.17 -14.53
CA ILE A 145 12.04 -0.08 -15.72
C ILE A 145 12.62 0.60 -16.96
N LYS A 146 13.10 1.85 -16.84
CA LYS A 146 13.72 2.58 -17.95
C LYS A 146 14.98 1.87 -18.45
N ARG A 147 15.84 1.42 -17.54
CA ARG A 147 17.09 0.72 -17.88
C ARG A 147 16.86 -0.66 -18.50
N ALA A 148 15.80 -1.36 -18.12
CA ALA A 148 15.48 -2.68 -18.68
C ALA A 148 14.77 -2.62 -20.04
N GLY A 149 14.30 -1.44 -20.45
CA GLY A 149 13.67 -1.21 -21.75
C GLY A 149 14.57 -0.52 -22.78
N THR A 150 15.81 -0.19 -22.42
CA THR A 150 16.88 0.24 -23.32
C THR A 150 17.71 -0.97 -23.73
#